data_AF-A0A524I802-F1
#
_entry.id   AF-A0A524I802-F1
#
_cell.length_a   1.000
_cell.length_b   1.000
_cell.length_c   1.000
_cell.angle_alpha   90.00
_cell.angle_beta   90.00
_cell.angle_gamma   90.00
#
_symmetry.space_group_name_H-M   'P 1'
#
loop_
_entity.id
_entity.type
_entity.pdbx_description
1 polymer ?
#
loop_
_entity_poly.entity_id
_entity_poly.type
_entity_poly.pdbx_seq_one_letter_code
_entity_poly.pdbx_strand_id
1 'polypeptide(L)'
;SLEGLYRREMEREGGGARAWLAGFLACFREAWGDRIPRKRDFLFPDPRKGSACKRHNLFLRWVVRGGDGVDLGIWTVLGPRQLIVPVDTHMARLGKWLGLTSRHTVDGKMAEEITDAFRAVCPEDPVRFDFALTRIGILKACTVATRGTCGLCPLGPACSGGGT
;
A
#
# COMPACT_ATOMS: atom_id res chain seq x y z
N SER A 1 3.46 22.89 6.22
CA SER A 1 2.99 22.05 5.11
C SER A 1 2.62 20.65 5.63
N LEU A 2 1.97 19.83 4.80
CA LEU A 2 1.72 18.42 5.13
C LEU A 2 3.02 17.62 5.29
N GLU A 3 4.02 17.85 4.44
CA GLU A 3 5.33 17.21 4.55
C GLU A 3 6.00 17.56 5.89
N GLY A 4 5.96 18.83 6.30
CA GLY A 4 6.51 19.26 7.58
C GLY A 4 5.78 18.65 8.78
N LEU A 5 4.47 18.37 8.67
CA LEU A 5 3.74 17.64 9.69
C LEU A 5 4.23 16.18 9.76
N TYR A 6 4.37 15.51 8.62
CA TYR A 6 4.88 14.13 8.57
C TYR A 6 6.31 14.04 9.12
N ARG A 7 7.18 15.00 8.79
CA ARG A 7 8.56 15.11 9.31
C ARG A 7 8.60 15.12 10.84
N ARG A 8 7.80 15.98 11.47
CA ARG A 8 7.75 16.07 12.94
C ARG A 8 7.34 14.76 13.59
N GLU A 9 6.42 14.03 12.97
CA GLU A 9 5.96 12.74 13.49
C GLU A 9 7.04 11.66 13.33
N MET A 10 7.83 11.68 12.24
CA MET A 10 9.00 10.83 12.10
C MET A 10 10.09 11.11 13.13
N GLU A 11 10.31 12.38 13.46
CA GLU A 11 11.28 12.80 14.47
C GLU A 11 10.82 12.47 15.90
N ARG A 12 9.51 12.53 16.16
CA ARG A 12 8.92 12.25 17.48
C ARG A 12 8.77 10.74 17.75
N GLU A 13 8.32 9.98 16.77
CA GLU A 13 8.11 8.55 16.90
C GLU A 13 9.32 7.75 16.40
N GLY A 14 10.11 7.23 17.34
CA GLY A 14 11.01 6.12 17.04
C GLY A 14 10.19 4.92 16.56
N GLY A 15 10.44 4.45 15.33
CA GLY A 15 9.63 3.38 14.74
C GLY A 15 9.77 3.28 13.22
N GLY A 16 8.83 2.55 12.60
CA GLY A 16 8.75 2.38 11.15
C GLY A 16 7.56 3.13 10.53
N ALA A 17 7.37 2.96 9.23
CA ALA A 17 6.39 3.69 8.42
C ALA A 17 4.96 3.67 8.99
N ARG A 18 4.51 2.58 9.63
CA ARG A 18 3.18 2.51 10.26
C ARG A 18 3.05 3.41 11.48
N ALA A 19 4.12 3.55 12.28
CA ALA A 19 4.14 4.41 13.46
C ALA A 19 4.09 5.88 13.03
N TRP A 20 4.95 6.28 12.09
CA TRP A 20 4.96 7.64 11.53
C TRP A 20 3.63 8.02 10.90
N LEU A 21 3.00 7.10 10.15
CA LEU A 21 1.67 7.32 9.61
C LEU A 21 0.61 7.42 10.73
N ALA A 22 0.73 6.65 11.80
CA ALA A 22 -0.23 6.69 12.91
C ALA A 22 -0.22 8.05 13.62
N GLY A 23 0.96 8.60 13.87
CA GLY A 23 1.16 9.96 14.38
C GLY A 23 0.60 11.01 13.43
N PHE A 24 0.97 10.95 12.15
CA PHE A 24 0.46 11.88 11.13
C PHE A 24 -1.08 11.90 11.07
N LEU A 25 -1.72 10.73 11.12
CA LEU A 25 -3.18 10.63 11.11
C LEU A 25 -3.82 11.02 12.44
N ALA A 26 -3.09 10.93 13.56
CA ALA A 26 -3.57 11.41 14.86
C ALA A 26 -3.83 12.91 14.84
N CYS A 27 -2.92 13.69 14.25
CA CYS A 27 -3.09 15.13 14.12
C CYS A 27 -4.40 15.52 13.41
N PHE A 28 -4.81 14.76 12.37
CA PHE A 28 -6.10 15.01 11.72
C PHE A 28 -7.29 14.60 12.57
N ARG A 29 -7.21 13.47 13.27
CA ARG A 29 -8.27 13.03 14.19
C ARG A 29 -8.50 14.05 15.30
N GLU A 30 -7.44 14.61 15.84
CA GLU A 30 -7.48 15.65 16.88
C GLU A 30 -8.03 16.96 16.33
N ALA A 31 -7.51 17.44 15.20
CA ALA A 31 -7.95 18.69 14.59
C ALA A 31 -9.42 18.67 14.13
N TRP A 32 -9.89 17.52 13.65
CA TRP A 32 -11.28 17.36 13.20
C TRP A 32 -12.24 16.89 14.30
N GLY A 33 -11.72 16.41 15.45
CA GLY A 33 -12.48 16.06 16.65
C GLY A 33 -13.81 15.35 16.37
N ASP A 34 -14.88 15.87 16.95
CA ASP A 34 -16.27 15.40 16.76
C ASP A 34 -17.01 16.12 15.61
N ARG A 35 -16.31 16.87 14.75
CA ARG A 35 -16.94 17.54 13.60
C ARG A 35 -17.41 16.54 12.54
N ILE A 36 -16.80 15.35 12.51
CA ILE A 36 -17.11 14.28 11.55
C ILE A 36 -17.09 12.89 12.21
N PRO A 37 -17.80 12.66 13.33
CA PRO A 37 -17.53 11.55 14.24
C PRO A 37 -17.74 10.18 13.59
N ARG A 38 -18.74 10.03 12.72
CA ARG A 38 -18.99 8.79 11.98
C ARG A 38 -17.98 8.50 10.86
N LYS A 39 -17.32 9.54 10.33
CA LYS A 39 -16.41 9.43 9.17
C LYS A 39 -14.94 9.59 9.54
N ARG A 40 -14.63 10.09 10.74
CA ARG A 40 -13.27 10.39 11.21
C ARG A 40 -12.38 9.17 11.08
N ASP A 41 -12.78 8.03 11.66
CA ASP A 41 -11.94 6.83 11.68
C ASP A 41 -11.89 6.12 10.31
N PHE A 42 -12.88 6.38 9.44
CA PHE A 42 -12.86 5.94 8.03
C PHE A 42 -11.92 6.79 7.17
N LEU A 43 -11.87 8.10 7.41
CA LEU A 43 -11.03 9.04 6.68
C LEU A 43 -9.59 9.02 7.18
N PHE A 44 -9.39 8.87 8.49
CA PHE A 44 -8.09 8.92 9.18
C PHE A 44 -7.94 7.69 10.11
N PRO A 45 -7.86 6.47 9.55
CA PRO A 45 -7.76 5.26 10.35
C PRO A 45 -6.51 5.29 11.23
N ASP A 46 -6.54 4.56 12.34
CA ASP A 46 -5.34 4.33 13.14
C ASP A 46 -4.63 3.08 12.60
N PRO A 47 -3.43 3.20 12.00
CA PRO A 47 -2.65 2.06 11.53
C PRO A 47 -2.38 1.04 12.64
N ARG A 48 -2.29 1.47 13.91
CA ARG A 48 -2.04 0.59 15.06
C ARG A 48 -3.23 -0.33 15.35
N LYS A 49 -4.44 0.03 14.91
CA LYS A 49 -5.65 -0.80 15.00
C LYS A 49 -5.78 -1.83 13.86
N GLY A 50 -4.74 -2.02 13.06
CA GLY A 50 -4.68 -3.07 12.04
C GLY A 50 -5.19 -2.67 10.65
N SER A 51 -5.61 -1.42 10.42
CA SER A 51 -6.01 -0.98 9.08
C SER A 51 -4.86 -1.12 8.08
N ALA A 52 -5.16 -1.63 6.88
CA ALA A 52 -4.22 -1.63 5.75
C ALA A 52 -3.84 -0.22 5.28
N CYS A 53 -4.60 0.80 5.69
CA CYS A 53 -4.33 2.22 5.41
C CYS A 53 -4.13 2.56 3.93
N LYS A 54 -4.71 1.76 3.01
CA LYS A 54 -4.57 1.88 1.54
C LYS A 54 -4.52 3.33 1.06
N ARG A 55 -5.52 4.14 1.45
CA ARG A 55 -5.66 5.53 0.98
C ARG A 55 -4.42 6.37 1.31
N HIS A 56 -3.88 6.22 2.51
CA HIS A 56 -2.74 7.00 2.96
C HIS A 56 -1.42 6.43 2.44
N ASN A 57 -1.30 5.12 2.31
CA ASN A 57 -0.15 4.52 1.63
C ASN A 57 -0.07 4.96 0.17
N LEU A 58 -1.22 5.04 -0.53
CA LEU A 58 -1.30 5.54 -1.90
C LEU A 58 -0.97 7.05 -1.97
N PHE A 59 -1.50 7.84 -1.04
CA PHE A 59 -1.14 9.25 -0.93
C PHE A 59 0.37 9.44 -0.73
N LEU A 60 0.98 8.72 0.23
CA LEU A 60 2.42 8.77 0.49
C LEU A 60 3.21 8.35 -0.75
N ARG A 61 2.78 7.28 -1.43
CA ARG A 61 3.39 6.86 -2.70
C ARG A 61 3.39 8.00 -3.72
N TRP A 62 2.25 8.65 -3.95
CA TRP A 62 2.14 9.75 -4.92
C TRP A 62 3.03 10.94 -4.59
N VAL A 63 3.11 11.32 -3.32
CA VAL A 63 3.89 12.51 -2.94
C VAL A 63 5.38 12.22 -2.78
N VAL A 64 5.78 10.98 -2.51
CA VAL A 64 7.20 10.59 -2.27
C VAL A 64 7.88 10.04 -3.52
N ARG A 65 7.23 9.12 -4.25
CA ARG A 65 7.79 8.61 -5.52
C ARG A 65 7.57 9.63 -6.62
N GLY A 66 8.51 9.72 -7.55
CA GLY A 66 8.40 10.58 -8.72
C GLY A 66 9.45 10.25 -9.79
N GLY A 67 9.39 10.98 -10.90
CA GLY A 67 10.26 10.76 -12.06
C GLY A 67 9.83 9.60 -12.97
N ASP A 68 8.69 8.95 -12.68
CA ASP A 68 8.16 7.81 -13.44
C ASP A 68 6.96 8.17 -14.33
N GLY A 69 6.58 9.46 -14.37
CA GLY A 69 5.42 9.94 -15.13
C GLY A 69 4.06 9.56 -14.54
N VAL A 70 4.04 8.96 -13.34
CA VAL A 70 2.83 8.53 -12.63
C VAL A 70 2.70 9.25 -11.29
N ASP A 71 3.74 9.20 -10.47
CA ASP A 71 3.77 9.76 -9.12
C ASP A 71 4.40 11.19 -9.12
N LEU A 72 3.98 12.06 -8.20
CA LEU A 72 4.32 13.50 -8.21
C LEU A 72 5.74 13.80 -7.68
N GLY A 73 6.20 13.06 -6.68
CA GLY A 73 7.57 13.17 -6.14
C GLY A 73 7.90 14.50 -5.45
N ILE A 74 6.90 15.15 -4.87
CA ILE A 74 7.04 16.49 -4.25
C ILE A 74 7.58 16.47 -2.82
N TRP A 75 7.69 15.31 -2.17
CA TRP A 75 8.20 15.15 -0.82
C TRP A 75 9.58 14.47 -0.84
N THR A 76 10.46 14.98 0.01
CA THR A 76 11.85 14.53 0.16
C THR A 76 12.16 14.05 1.57
N VAL A 77 11.22 14.22 2.52
CA VAL A 77 11.37 13.81 3.92
C VAL A 77 11.58 12.29 4.11
N LEU A 78 11.16 11.47 3.15
CA LEU A 78 11.41 10.03 3.13
C LEU A 78 11.65 9.54 1.70
N GLY A 79 12.29 8.39 1.54
CA GLY A 79 12.51 7.73 0.26
C GLY A 79 11.53 6.59 -0.05
N PRO A 80 11.43 6.14 -1.31
CA PRO A 80 10.52 5.05 -1.72
C PRO A 80 10.71 3.74 -0.94
N ARG A 81 11.96 3.41 -0.58
CA ARG A 81 12.32 2.25 0.26
C ARG A 81 11.60 2.17 1.61
N GLN A 82 11.14 3.32 2.13
CA GLN A 82 10.46 3.46 3.43
C GLN A 82 8.93 3.36 3.30
N LEU A 83 8.39 3.26 2.09
CA LEU A 83 6.95 3.21 1.85
C LEU A 83 6.39 1.81 2.07
N ILE A 84 5.07 1.75 2.30
CA ILE A 84 4.28 0.52 2.38
C ILE A 84 3.36 0.47 1.16
N VAL A 85 3.22 -0.71 0.57
CA VAL A 85 2.33 -0.95 -0.57
C VAL A 85 0.87 -0.59 -0.22
N PRO A 86 0.16 0.16 -1.08
CA PRO A 86 -1.26 0.40 -0.91
C PRO A 86 -2.07 -0.85 -1.29
N VAL A 87 -2.36 -1.71 -0.31
CA VAL A 87 -3.11 -2.94 -0.56
C VAL A 87 -4.60 -2.68 -0.71
N ASP A 88 -5.16 -3.08 -1.84
CA ASP A 88 -6.59 -3.17 -2.10
C ASP A 88 -7.04 -4.59 -2.40
N THR A 89 -8.30 -4.77 -2.83
CA THR A 89 -8.84 -6.09 -3.11
C THR A 89 -8.13 -6.79 -4.27
N HIS A 90 -7.63 -6.05 -5.27
CA HIS A 90 -6.86 -6.61 -6.37
C HIS A 90 -5.44 -6.96 -5.93
N MET A 91 -4.78 -6.07 -5.20
CA MET A 91 -3.43 -6.30 -4.69
C MET A 91 -3.42 -7.45 -3.67
N ALA A 92 -4.39 -7.52 -2.76
CA ALA A 92 -4.52 -8.62 -1.81
C ALA A 92 -4.75 -9.95 -2.52
N ARG A 93 -5.57 -9.95 -3.57
CA ARG A 93 -5.82 -11.15 -4.38
C ARG A 93 -4.55 -11.61 -5.10
N LEU A 94 -3.89 -10.71 -5.81
CA LEU A 94 -2.66 -11.03 -6.53
C LEU A 94 -1.53 -11.42 -5.57
N GLY A 95 -1.43 -10.76 -4.42
CA GLY A 95 -0.45 -11.08 -3.38
C GLY A 95 -0.58 -12.52 -2.91
N LYS A 96 -1.80 -13.04 -2.72
CA LYS A 96 -2.03 -14.46 -2.43
C LYS A 96 -1.59 -15.36 -3.57
N TRP A 97 -2.03 -15.07 -4.79
CA TRP A 97 -1.74 -15.92 -5.95
C TRP A 97 -0.25 -15.98 -6.31
N LEU A 98 0.48 -14.89 -6.07
CA LEU A 98 1.91 -14.77 -6.30
C LEU A 98 2.75 -15.19 -5.08
N GLY A 99 2.13 -15.66 -3.99
CA GLY A 99 2.83 -16.10 -2.79
C GLY A 99 3.50 -14.97 -1.99
N LEU A 100 3.08 -13.72 -2.18
CA LEU A 100 3.61 -12.54 -1.46
C LEU A 100 3.07 -12.41 -0.04
N THR A 101 1.99 -13.12 0.29
CA THR A 101 1.38 -13.15 1.62
C THR A 101 0.58 -14.42 1.80
N SER A 102 0.57 -14.96 3.03
CA SER A 102 -0.29 -16.08 3.42
C SER A 102 -1.58 -15.61 4.11
N ARG A 103 -1.73 -14.30 4.35
CA ARG A 103 -2.85 -13.75 5.14
C ARG A 103 -4.15 -13.79 4.36
N HIS A 104 -5.26 -14.05 5.07
CA HIS A 104 -6.59 -13.95 4.48
C HIS A 104 -7.21 -12.56 4.61
N THR A 105 -6.94 -11.88 5.73
CA THR A 105 -7.48 -10.56 6.08
C THR A 105 -6.67 -9.44 5.45
N VAL A 106 -7.36 -8.47 4.81
CA VAL A 106 -6.72 -7.27 4.25
C VAL A 106 -6.45 -6.27 5.37
N ASP A 107 -5.31 -6.43 6.04
CA ASP A 107 -4.88 -5.62 7.17
C ASP A 107 -3.48 -5.01 6.96
N GLY A 108 -3.03 -4.22 7.93
CA GLY A 108 -1.70 -3.60 7.89
C GLY A 108 -0.56 -4.61 7.81
N LYS A 109 -0.73 -5.81 8.38
CA LYS A 109 0.29 -6.87 8.31
C LYS A 109 0.38 -7.46 6.91
N MET A 110 -0.75 -7.62 6.21
CA MET A 110 -0.74 -8.02 4.79
C MET A 110 0.00 -6.99 3.93
N ALA A 111 -0.19 -5.70 4.21
CA ALA A 111 0.54 -4.65 3.51
C ALA A 111 2.05 -4.72 3.77
N GLU A 112 2.48 -5.01 5.01
CA GLU A 112 3.88 -5.23 5.35
C GLU A 112 4.46 -6.47 4.65
N GLU A 113 3.80 -7.63 4.72
CA GLU A 113 4.26 -8.86 4.07
C GLU A 113 4.46 -8.68 2.55
N ILE A 114 3.48 -8.07 1.87
CA ILE A 114 3.59 -7.79 0.44
C ILE A 114 4.74 -6.80 0.17
N THR A 115 4.90 -5.79 1.02
CA THR A 115 6.00 -4.81 0.89
C THR A 115 7.36 -5.50 1.07
N ASP A 116 7.49 -6.40 2.03
CA ASP A 116 8.72 -7.13 2.32
C ASP A 116 9.08 -8.09 1.18
N ALA A 117 8.09 -8.78 0.61
CA ALA A 117 8.27 -9.62 -0.57
C ALA A 117 8.75 -8.80 -1.79
N PHE A 118 8.19 -7.62 -2.01
CA PHE A 118 8.69 -6.72 -3.07
C PHE A 118 10.06 -6.12 -2.75
N ARG A 119 10.37 -5.87 -1.47
CA ARG A 119 11.68 -5.37 -1.04
C ARG A 119 12.78 -6.39 -1.33
N ALA A 120 12.48 -7.69 -1.27
CA ALA A 120 13.43 -8.72 -1.68
C ALA A 120 13.80 -8.66 -3.18
N VAL A 121 12.94 -8.06 -4.02
CA VAL A 121 13.16 -7.91 -5.47
C VAL A 121 13.72 -6.52 -5.82
N CYS A 122 13.20 -5.46 -5.21
CA CYS A 122 13.63 -4.08 -5.43
C CYS A 122 13.72 -3.34 -4.08
N PRO A 123 14.88 -3.42 -3.39
CA PRO A 123 15.03 -2.85 -2.06
C PRO A 123 14.84 -1.32 -2.00
N GLU A 124 15.27 -0.62 -3.04
CA GLU A 124 15.22 0.85 -3.09
C GLU A 124 13.82 1.39 -3.41
N ASP A 125 12.95 0.59 -4.03
CA ASP A 125 11.58 0.98 -4.38
C ASP A 125 10.61 -0.22 -4.35
N PRO A 126 10.28 -0.74 -3.15
CA PRO A 126 9.42 -1.90 -2.99
C PRO A 126 7.97 -1.63 -3.41
N VAL A 127 7.55 -0.37 -3.49
CA VAL A 127 6.17 -0.02 -3.83
C VAL A 127 5.97 0.23 -5.33
N ARG A 128 6.98 0.02 -6.18
CA ARG A 128 6.86 0.25 -7.63
C ARG A 128 5.89 -0.67 -8.37
N PHE A 129 5.65 -1.86 -7.81
CA PHE A 129 4.95 -2.93 -8.52
C PHE A 129 3.43 -2.82 -8.44
N ASP A 130 2.90 -2.16 -7.41
CA ASP A 130 1.47 -2.14 -7.11
C ASP A 130 0.65 -1.59 -8.28
N PHE A 131 1.12 -0.52 -8.92
CA PHE A 131 0.44 0.12 -10.05
C PHE A 131 0.25 -0.82 -11.24
N ALA A 132 1.31 -1.55 -11.61
CA ALA A 132 1.27 -2.43 -12.77
C ALA A 132 0.47 -3.70 -12.46
N LEU A 133 0.66 -4.29 -11.28
CA LEU A 133 0.00 -5.53 -10.87
C LEU A 133 -1.51 -5.33 -10.70
N THR A 134 -1.93 -4.27 -9.99
CA THR A 134 -3.37 -4.02 -9.77
C THR A 134 -4.15 -3.77 -11.07
N ARG A 135 -3.52 -3.20 -12.10
CA ARG A 135 -4.13 -3.02 -13.43
C ARG A 135 -4.62 -4.31 -14.07
N ILE A 136 -3.91 -5.43 -13.89
CA ILE A 136 -4.33 -6.74 -14.41
C ILE A 136 -5.69 -7.13 -13.80
N GLY A 137 -5.88 -6.85 -12.51
CA GLY A 137 -7.15 -7.08 -11.82
C GLY A 137 -8.25 -6.08 -12.20
N ILE A 138 -7.90 -4.80 -12.35
CA ILE A 138 -8.84 -3.71 -12.67
C ILE A 138 -9.36 -3.83 -14.11
N LEU A 139 -8.48 -4.15 -15.06
CA LEU A 139 -8.83 -4.37 -16.48
C LEU A 139 -9.52 -5.71 -16.72
N LYS A 140 -9.85 -6.46 -15.66
CA LYS A 140 -10.49 -7.78 -15.72
C LYS A 140 -9.71 -8.82 -16.55
N ALA A 141 -8.41 -8.61 -16.73
CA ALA A 141 -7.53 -9.63 -17.32
C ALA A 141 -7.34 -10.82 -16.36
N CYS A 142 -7.42 -10.57 -15.04
CA CYS A 142 -7.49 -11.60 -14.01
C CYS A 142 -8.92 -11.69 -13.43
N THR A 143 -9.79 -12.46 -14.08
CA THR A 143 -11.15 -12.82 -13.62
C THR A 143 -11.19 -14.26 -13.15
N VAL A 144 -11.15 -14.45 -11.83
CA VAL A 144 -11.14 -15.76 -11.14
C VAL A 144 -12.27 -16.72 -11.60
N ALA A 145 -13.38 -16.19 -12.12
CA ALA A 145 -14.53 -16.97 -12.57
C ALA A 145 -14.29 -17.78 -13.86
N THR A 146 -13.23 -17.49 -14.62
CA THR A 146 -12.93 -18.17 -15.89
C THR A 146 -11.49 -18.66 -15.86
N ARG A 147 -11.27 -19.83 -15.26
CA ARG A 147 -10.00 -20.57 -15.45
C ARG A 147 -9.90 -20.86 -16.96
N GLY A 148 -8.92 -20.29 -17.65
CA GLY A 148 -8.74 -20.50 -19.09
C GLY A 148 -7.87 -19.46 -19.82
N THR A 149 -7.82 -18.21 -19.36
CA THR A 149 -6.94 -17.17 -19.95
C THR A 149 -5.61 -17.01 -19.21
N CYS A 150 -5.36 -17.80 -18.16
CA CYS A 150 -4.12 -17.75 -17.39
C CYS A 150 -2.88 -18.00 -18.25
N GLY A 151 -2.98 -18.79 -19.32
CA GLY A 151 -1.88 -19.03 -20.27
C GLY A 151 -1.46 -17.79 -21.07
N LEU A 152 -2.33 -16.77 -21.16
CA LEU A 152 -2.03 -15.47 -21.78
C LEU A 152 -1.69 -14.39 -20.74
N CYS A 153 -1.79 -14.72 -19.45
CA CYS A 153 -1.50 -13.78 -18.38
C CYS A 153 0.02 -13.64 -18.25
N PRO A 154 0.57 -12.41 -18.24
CA PRO A 154 2.02 -12.20 -18.06
C PRO A 154 2.53 -12.70 -16.69
N LEU A 155 1.63 -12.90 -15.72
CA LEU A 155 1.96 -13.46 -14.41
C LEU A 155 1.82 -14.99 -14.36
N GLY A 156 1.35 -15.65 -15.41
CA GLY A 156 1.08 -17.09 -15.46
C GLY A 156 2.20 -17.95 -14.87
N PRO A 157 3.47 -17.78 -15.28
CA PRO A 157 4.60 -18.57 -14.77
C PRO A 157 4.85 -18.44 -13.26
N ALA A 158 4.47 -17.33 -12.64
CA ALA A 158 4.67 -17.07 -11.22
C ALA A 158 3.38 -17.19 -10.39
N CYS A 159 2.24 -17.48 -11.03
CA CYS A 159 0.93 -17.49 -10.40
C CYS A 159 0.52 -18.90 -10.01
N SER A 160 0.28 -19.13 -8.72
CA SER A 160 -0.27 -20.41 -8.22
C SER A 160 -1.68 -20.73 -8.74
N GLY A 161 -2.41 -19.74 -9.26
CA GLY A 161 -3.68 -19.93 -9.97
C GLY A 161 -3.54 -20.16 -11.48
N GLY A 162 -2.31 -20.07 -12.01
CA GLY A 162 -1.96 -20.20 -13.42
C GLY A 162 -1.29 -21.52 -13.79
N GLY A 163 -1.16 -22.45 -12.85
CA GLY A 163 -0.73 -23.82 -13.14
C GLY A 163 -1.75 -24.54 -14.02
N THR A 164 -1.22 -25.28 -15.00
CA THR A 164 -1.91 -26.26 -15.86
C THR A 164 -2.97 -27.06 -15.12
#